data_AF-A0A8T4QP02-F1
#
_entry.id   AF-A0A8T4QP02-F1
#
_cell.length_a   1.000
_cell.length_b   1.000
_cell.length_c   1.000
_cell.angle_alpha   90.00
_cell.angle_beta   90.00
_cell.angle_gamma   90.00
#
_symmetry.space_group_name_H-M   'P 1'
#
loop_
_entity.id
_entity.type
_entity.pdbx_description
1 polymer ?
#
loop_
_entity_poly.entity_id
_entity_poly.type
_entity_poly.pdbx_seq_one_letter_code
_entity_poly.pdbx_strand_id
1 'polypeptide(L)'
;MNHEIRKIILKELKIIGLMFVLFYLMFQIHYYKENLFIILKIAIAHFYLFIIPGYSLCLMFYDKIERLDRLVLGIGVGYGLQPFLLYAINDITRINVMRYNIYVSGALIMIGVLMLKYTILDKK
;
A
#
# COMPACT_ATOMS: atom_id res chain seq x y z
N MET A 1 13.32 -10.63 -18.20
CA MET A 1 13.35 -10.29 -16.76
C MET A 1 14.47 -11.11 -16.11
N ASN A 2 15.49 -10.46 -15.55
CA ASN A 2 16.68 -11.14 -15.01
C ASN A 2 16.28 -12.21 -13.98
N HIS A 3 16.89 -13.40 -14.08
CA HIS A 3 16.63 -14.53 -13.18
C HIS A 3 16.76 -14.15 -11.69
N GLU A 4 17.64 -13.19 -11.40
CA GLU A 4 17.84 -12.55 -10.09
C GLU A 4 16.55 -11.90 -9.54
N ILE A 5 15.87 -11.07 -10.34
CA ILE A 5 14.67 -10.33 -9.92
C ILE A 5 13.53 -11.29 -9.61
N ARG A 6 13.37 -12.35 -10.43
CA ARG A 6 12.34 -13.37 -10.20
C ARG A 6 12.54 -14.09 -8.86
N LYS A 7 13.78 -14.41 -8.47
CA LYS A 7 14.09 -15.02 -7.17
C LYS A 7 13.76 -14.08 -6.02
N ILE A 8 14.06 -12.79 -6.15
CA ILE A 8 13.71 -11.77 -5.15
C ILE A 8 12.18 -11.70 -4.99
N ILE A 9 11.44 -11.56 -6.09
CA ILE A 9 9.96 -11.51 -6.06
C ILE A 9 9.37 -12.75 -5.40
N LEU A 10 9.82 -13.96 -5.76
CA LEU A 10 9.32 -15.20 -5.16
C LEU A 10 9.62 -15.28 -3.66
N LYS A 11 10.77 -14.78 -3.21
CA LYS A 11 11.13 -14.73 -1.80
C LYS A 11 10.24 -13.73 -1.04
N GLU A 12 9.89 -12.62 -1.67
CA GLU A 12 9.09 -11.56 -1.06
C GLU A 12 7.58 -11.85 -1.12
N LEU A 13 7.14 -12.69 -2.06
CA LEU A 13 5.75 -13.14 -2.20
C LEU A 13 5.20 -13.73 -0.90
N LYS A 14 6.01 -14.47 -0.13
CA LYS A 14 5.59 -15.03 1.16
C LYS A 14 5.25 -13.94 2.17
N ILE A 15 6.02 -12.87 2.20
CA ILE A 15 5.83 -11.75 3.14
C ILE A 15 4.66 -10.89 2.68
N ILE A 16 4.55 -10.62 1.36
CA ILE A 16 3.40 -9.94 0.77
C ILE A 16 2.10 -10.72 1.08
N GLY A 17 2.12 -12.04 0.96
CA GLY A 17 0.99 -12.90 1.31
C GLY A 17 0.65 -12.87 2.80
N LEU A 18 1.66 -12.90 3.68
CA LEU A 18 1.45 -12.76 5.13
C LEU A 18 0.81 -11.40 5.46
N MET A 19 1.25 -10.34 4.79
CA MET A 19 0.67 -9.01 4.94
C MET A 19 -0.77 -8.93 4.45
N PHE A 20 -1.10 -9.60 3.35
CA PHE A 20 -2.49 -9.72 2.91
C PHE A 20 -3.37 -10.36 4.00
N VAL A 21 -2.90 -11.43 4.65
CA VAL A 21 -3.63 -12.09 5.74
C VAL A 21 -3.82 -11.14 6.93
N LEU A 22 -2.77 -10.42 7.33
CA LEU A 22 -2.88 -9.40 8.39
C LEU A 22 -3.89 -8.32 8.03
N PHE A 23 -3.85 -7.84 6.78
CA PHE A 23 -4.77 -6.80 6.28
C PHE A 23 -6.23 -7.29 6.25
N TYR A 24 -6.43 -8.54 5.83
CA TYR A 24 -7.73 -9.19 5.85
C TYR A 24 -8.29 -9.30 7.27
N LEU A 25 -7.46 -9.70 8.24
CA LEU A 25 -7.87 -9.77 9.65
C LEU A 25 -8.24 -8.39 10.21
N MET A 26 -7.51 -7.34 9.84
CA MET A 26 -7.86 -5.96 10.22
C MET A 26 -9.22 -5.55 9.64
N PHE A 27 -9.51 -5.88 8.38
CA PHE A 27 -10.83 -5.64 7.80
C PHE A 27 -11.92 -6.49 8.44
N GLN A 28 -11.61 -7.72 8.83
CA GLN A 28 -12.56 -8.57 9.53
C GLN A 28 -12.95 -7.97 10.89
N ILE A 29 -12.01 -7.35 11.60
CA ILE A 29 -12.29 -6.63 12.85
C ILE A 29 -13.10 -5.35 12.57
N HIS A 30 -12.72 -4.58 11.54
CA HIS A 30 -13.39 -3.32 11.21
C HIS A 30 -14.83 -3.53 10.71
N TYR A 31 -15.04 -4.54 9.86
CA TYR A 31 -16.32 -4.90 9.25
C TYR A 31 -16.92 -6.16 9.88
N TYR A 32 -16.83 -6.32 11.21
CA TYR A 32 -17.20 -7.56 11.90
C TYR A 32 -18.67 -8.01 11.71
N LYS A 33 -19.55 -7.09 11.29
CA LYS A 33 -20.98 -7.36 11.03
C LYS A 33 -21.24 -7.85 9.60
N GLU A 34 -20.26 -7.74 8.71
CA GLU A 34 -20.42 -8.06 7.29
C GLU A 34 -20.13 -9.53 7.01
N ASN A 35 -20.62 -10.01 5.86
CA ASN A 35 -20.35 -11.38 5.40
C ASN A 35 -18.84 -11.55 5.08
N LEU A 36 -18.23 -12.66 5.52
CA LEU A 36 -16.84 -13.00 5.24
C LEU A 36 -16.46 -12.85 3.76
N PHE A 37 -17.36 -13.21 2.84
CA PHE A 37 -17.13 -13.09 1.41
C PHE A 37 -17.04 -11.62 0.93
N ILE A 38 -17.80 -10.72 1.56
CA ILE A 38 -17.75 -9.28 1.29
C ILE A 38 -16.41 -8.73 1.80
N ILE A 39 -16.02 -9.08 3.02
CA ILE A 39 -14.76 -8.68 3.64
C ILE A 39 -13.57 -9.12 2.78
N LEU A 40 -13.60 -10.36 2.27
CA LEU A 40 -12.58 -10.88 1.38
C LEU A 40 -12.49 -10.09 0.07
N LYS A 41 -13.63 -9.76 -0.55
CA LYS A 41 -13.66 -8.91 -1.75
C LYS A 41 -13.07 -7.53 -1.50
N ILE A 42 -13.43 -6.91 -0.38
CA ILE A 42 -12.90 -5.59 0.02
C ILE A 42 -11.38 -5.68 0.23
N ALA A 43 -10.91 -6.71 0.93
CA ALA A 43 -9.49 -6.93 1.18
C ALA A 43 -8.71 -7.13 -0.12
N ILE A 44 -9.21 -7.97 -1.03
CA ILE A 44 -8.58 -8.20 -2.34
C ILE A 44 -8.56 -6.91 -3.15
N ALA A 45 -9.66 -6.16 -3.19
CA ALA A 45 -9.73 -4.90 -3.94
C ALA A 45 -8.71 -3.88 -3.42
N HIS A 46 -8.62 -3.68 -2.09
CA HIS A 46 -7.66 -2.76 -1.51
C HIS A 46 -6.21 -3.22 -1.72
N PHE A 47 -5.96 -4.52 -1.57
CA PHE A 47 -4.63 -5.07 -1.78
C PHE A 47 -4.17 -4.90 -3.23
N TYR A 48 -5.07 -5.17 -4.18
CA TYR A 48 -4.79 -5.05 -5.60
C TYR A 48 -4.64 -3.60 -6.07
N LEU A 49 -5.50 -2.69 -5.61
CA LEU A 49 -5.53 -1.31 -6.07
C LEU A 49 -4.48 -0.41 -5.40
N PHE A 50 -4.08 -0.71 -4.16
CA PHE A 50 -3.20 0.18 -3.40
C PHE A 50 -1.88 -0.48 -3.04
N ILE A 51 -1.92 -1.68 -2.45
CA ILE A 51 -0.71 -2.30 -1.87
C ILE A 51 0.22 -2.84 -2.95
N ILE A 52 -0.31 -3.60 -3.92
CA ILE A 52 0.48 -4.14 -5.03
C ILE A 52 1.18 -3.03 -5.84
N PRO A 53 0.48 -2.02 -6.39
CA PRO A 53 1.13 -1.01 -7.22
C PRO A 53 2.13 -0.16 -6.42
N GLY A 54 1.82 0.19 -5.18
CA GLY A 54 2.76 0.92 -4.33
C GLY A 54 4.02 0.13 -4.02
N TYR A 55 3.89 -1.17 -3.72
CA TYR A 55 5.04 -2.05 -3.52
C TYR A 55 5.82 -2.29 -4.82
N SER A 56 5.15 -2.44 -5.97
CA SER A 56 5.81 -2.55 -7.28
C SER A 56 6.66 -1.33 -7.62
N LEU A 57 6.20 -0.12 -7.27
CA LEU A 57 6.99 1.10 -7.41
C LEU A 57 8.24 1.06 -6.51
N CYS A 58 8.10 0.65 -5.25
CA CYS A 58 9.25 0.49 -4.36
C CYS A 58 10.23 -0.61 -4.82
N LEU A 59 9.75 -1.64 -5.52
CA LEU A 59 10.60 -2.69 -6.11
C LEU A 59 11.54 -2.14 -7.19
N MET A 60 11.20 -1.03 -7.84
CA MET A 60 12.10 -0.36 -8.79
C MET A 60 13.37 0.17 -8.11
N PHE A 61 13.34 0.35 -6.80
CA PHE A 61 14.44 0.80 -5.95
C PHE A 61 14.91 -0.29 -4.98
N TYR A 62 14.83 -1.57 -5.40
CA TYR A 62 15.15 -2.72 -4.54
C TYR A 62 16.58 -2.73 -4.01
N ASP A 63 17.50 -2.05 -4.70
CA ASP A 63 18.91 -1.87 -4.37
C ASP A 63 19.13 -0.82 -3.27
N LYS A 64 18.19 0.13 -3.11
CA LYS A 64 18.33 1.27 -2.19
C LYS A 64 17.48 1.17 -0.93
N ILE A 65 16.35 0.48 -1.02
CA ILE A 65 15.36 0.41 0.06
C ILE A 65 15.31 -1.01 0.58
N GLU A 66 15.39 -1.21 1.90
CA GLU A 66 15.32 -2.55 2.49
C GLU A 66 13.92 -3.15 2.36
N ARG A 67 13.83 -4.48 2.49
CA ARG A 67 12.59 -5.21 2.22
C ARG A 67 11.39 -4.73 3.04
N LEU A 68 11.59 -4.52 4.35
CA LEU A 68 10.52 -4.05 5.25
C LEU A 68 10.13 -2.61 4.93
N ASP A 69 11.11 -1.75 4.68
CA ASP A 69 10.87 -0.36 4.29
C ASP A 69 10.08 -0.28 2.98
N ARG A 70 10.41 -1.12 1.98
CA ARG A 70 9.63 -1.20 0.73
C ARG A 70 8.17 -1.58 0.95
N LEU A 71 7.88 -2.40 1.96
CA LEU A 71 6.52 -2.79 2.29
C LEU A 71 5.75 -1.64 2.95
N VAL A 72 6.35 -1.01 3.95
CA VAL A 72 5.73 0.12 4.67
C VAL A 72 5.55 1.32 3.72
N LEU A 73 6.61 1.67 2.98
CA LEU A 73 6.58 2.73 1.99
C LEU A 73 5.65 2.39 0.84
N GLY A 74 5.63 1.14 0.38
CA GLY A 74 4.75 0.70 -0.70
C GLY A 74 3.28 0.86 -0.32
N ILE A 75 2.89 0.49 0.90
CA ILE A 75 1.52 0.76 1.40
C ILE A 75 1.28 2.27 1.46
N GLY A 76 2.23 3.04 2.03
CA GLY A 76 2.10 4.48 2.17
C GLY A 76 1.94 5.20 0.82
N VAL A 77 2.71 4.81 -0.18
CA VAL A 77 2.62 5.31 -1.56
C VAL A 77 1.30 4.89 -2.20
N GLY A 78 0.92 3.61 -2.04
CA GLY A 78 -0.34 3.07 -2.56
C GLY A 78 -1.57 3.81 -2.05
N TYR A 79 -1.71 3.91 -0.72
CA TYR A 79 -2.80 4.65 -0.07
C TYR A 79 -2.64 6.18 -0.20
N GLY A 80 -1.42 6.65 -0.38
CA GLY A 80 -1.13 8.06 -0.67
C GLY A 80 -1.65 8.50 -2.03
N LEU A 81 -1.74 7.60 -3.00
CA LEU A 81 -2.34 7.85 -4.32
C LEU A 81 -3.86 7.81 -4.31
N GLN A 82 -4.48 7.17 -3.31
CA GLN A 82 -5.93 7.02 -3.22
C GLN A 82 -6.71 8.35 -3.26
N PRO A 83 -6.33 9.41 -2.52
CA PRO A 83 -7.02 10.70 -2.60
C PRO A 83 -6.83 11.40 -3.94
N PHE A 84 -5.68 11.24 -4.58
CA PHE A 84 -5.44 11.81 -5.92
C PHE A 84 -6.32 11.12 -6.97
N LEU A 85 -6.47 9.79 -6.89
CA LEU A 85 -7.40 9.04 -7.73
C LEU A 85 -8.84 9.45 -7.48
N LEU A 86 -9.26 9.60 -6.21
CA LEU A 86 -10.59 10.08 -5.84
C LEU A 86 -10.85 11.51 -6.33
N TYR A 87 -9.85 12.41 -6.23
CA TYR A 87 -9.93 13.77 -6.75
C TYR A 87 -10.11 13.76 -8.27
N ALA A 88 -9.27 13.02 -9.00
CA ALA A 88 -9.36 12.90 -10.45
C ALA A 88 -10.70 12.29 -10.91
N ILE A 89 -11.19 11.26 -10.21
CA ILE A 89 -12.50 10.65 -10.49
C ILE A 89 -13.63 11.65 -10.23
N ASN A 90 -13.57 12.41 -9.13
CA ASN A 90 -14.58 13.42 -8.80
C ASN A 90 -14.63 14.52 -9.88
N ASP A 91 -13.47 15.00 -10.32
CA ASP A 91 -13.39 16.03 -11.38
C ASP A 91 -13.97 15.52 -12.72
N ILE A 92 -13.64 14.28 -13.11
CA ILE A 92 -14.09 13.67 -14.37
C ILE A 92 -15.59 13.31 -14.32
N THR A 93 -16.07 12.75 -13.21
CA THR A 93 -17.42 12.20 -13.09
C THR A 93 -18.43 13.16 -12.47
N ARG A 94 -17.96 14.27 -11.90
CA ARG A 94 -18.74 15.20 -11.04
C ARG A 94 -19.46 14.53 -9.87
N ILE A 95 -19.04 13.32 -9.48
CA ILE A 95 -19.58 12.60 -8.33
C ILE A 95 -18.85 13.07 -7.08
N ASN A 96 -19.57 13.78 -6.21
CA ASN A 96 -19.02 14.38 -5.00
C ASN A 96 -18.74 13.32 -3.91
N VAL A 97 -17.60 12.63 -3.97
CA VAL A 97 -17.18 11.60 -2.99
C VAL A 97 -16.45 12.19 -1.77
N MET A 98 -16.54 13.51 -1.55
CA MET A 98 -15.46 14.32 -0.97
C MET A 98 -15.34 14.35 0.57
N ARG A 99 -15.83 13.35 1.33
CA ARG A 99 -15.90 13.48 2.80
C ARG A 99 -14.89 12.68 3.64
N TYR A 100 -14.17 11.72 3.11
CA TYR A 100 -13.24 10.90 3.90
C TYR A 100 -12.01 10.49 3.08
N ASN A 101 -10.84 11.11 3.33
CA ASN A 101 -9.49 10.47 3.36
C ASN A 101 -8.28 11.38 3.14
N ILE A 102 -8.44 12.67 2.79
CA ILE A 102 -7.26 13.52 2.47
C ILE A 102 -6.27 13.63 3.62
N TYR A 103 -6.75 13.77 4.86
CA TYR A 103 -5.89 13.92 6.04
C TYR A 103 -5.17 12.63 6.44
N VAL A 104 -5.83 11.48 6.28
CA VAL A 104 -5.27 10.16 6.64
C VAL A 104 -4.15 9.78 5.66
N SER A 105 -4.39 9.97 4.36
CA SER A 105 -3.35 9.74 3.34
C SER A 105 -2.20 10.73 3.46
N GLY A 106 -2.48 12.01 3.74
CA GLY A 106 -1.43 13.00 3.99
C GLY A 106 -0.54 12.64 5.19
N ALA A 107 -1.15 12.16 6.28
CA ALA A 107 -0.41 11.67 7.46
C ALA A 107 0.44 10.44 7.13
N LEU A 108 -0.08 9.47 6.37
CA LEU A 108 0.66 8.27 5.95
C LEU A 108 1.84 8.60 5.02
N ILE A 109 1.65 9.54 4.08
CA ILE A 109 2.74 10.04 3.22
C ILE A 109 3.81 10.73 4.06
N MET A 110 3.43 11.60 5.01
CA MET A 110 4.39 12.25 5.91
C MET A 110 5.18 11.23 6.73
N ILE A 111 4.52 10.21 7.30
CA ILE A 111 5.20 9.13 8.03
C ILE A 111 6.17 8.37 7.11
N GLY A 112 5.77 8.06 5.87
CA GLY A 112 6.63 7.42 4.89
C GLY A 112 7.86 8.26 4.55
N VAL A 113 7.70 9.56 4.32
CA VAL A 113 8.81 10.49 4.02
C VAL A 113 9.75 10.62 5.21
N LEU A 114 9.22 10.72 6.44
CA LEU A 114 10.02 10.80 7.65
C LEU A 114 10.84 9.51 7.86
N MET A 115 10.21 8.34 7.75
CA MET A 115 10.89 7.04 7.81
C MET A 115 12.03 6.96 6.77
N LEU A 116 11.77 7.37 5.52
CA LEU A 116 12.77 7.36 4.45
C LEU A 116 13.95 8.29 4.75
N LYS A 117 13.70 9.45 5.36
CA LYS A 117 14.74 10.37 5.80
C LYS A 117 15.61 9.76 6.91
N TYR A 118 15.00 9.05 7.87
CA TYR A 118 15.74 8.34 8.92
C TYR A 118 16.63 7.22 8.36
N THR A 119 16.10 6.36 7.49
CA THR A 119 16.87 5.26 6.88
C THR A 119 18.07 5.74 6.04
N ILE A 120 17.94 6.89 5.38
CA ILE A 120 19.03 7.48 4.58
C ILE A 120 20.09 8.16 5.46
N LEU A 121 19.68 8.78 6.57
CA LEU A 121 20.60 9.46 7.50
C LEU A 121 21.40 8.49 8.36
N ASP A 122 20.85 7.33 8.72
CA ASP A 122 21.52 6.32 9.55
C ASP A 122 22.59 5.52 8.78
N LYS A 123 22.66 5.68 7.46
CA LYS A 123 23.66 5.07 6.57
C LYS A 123 24.83 5.99 6.22
N LYS A 124 24.95 7.15 6.87
CA LYS A 124 26.11 8.08 6.78
C LYS A 124 26.94 8.04 8.05
#